data_AF-A0A2V5N6K2-F1
#
_entry.id   AF-A0A2V5N6K2-F1
#
_cell.length_a   1.000
_cell.length_b   1.000
_cell.length_c   1.000
_cell.angle_alpha   90.00
_cell.angle_beta   90.00
_cell.angle_gamma   90.00
#
_symmetry.space_group_name_H-M   'P 1'
#
loop_
_entity.id
_entity.type
_entity.pdbx_description
1 polymer ?
#
loop_
_entity_poly.entity_id
_entity_poly.type
_entity_poly.pdbx_seq_one_letter_code
_entity_poly.pdbx_strand_id
1 'polypeptide(L)'
;APNVVPWFKQAYQGPAVSTCKGHWVAIRKGSRVAYAQWEDAGPFRTDHWQYVFGNERPKPNLNKGAGLDVSPAVRDFLGLNDTDVTDWRFVDFEEVPHGPWAKYGDNNTFVLNRHQGNAGTAQARERLASELFR
;
A
#
# COMPACT_ATOMS: atom_id res chain seq x y z
N ALA A 1 -6.92 -10.68 -15.15
CA ALA A 1 -5.96 -9.76 -14.53
C ALA A 1 -5.36 -8.73 -15.49
N PRO A 2 -4.73 -9.08 -16.64
CA PRO A 2 -3.96 -8.09 -17.44
C PRO A 2 -4.77 -6.92 -18.00
N ASN A 3 -6.09 -7.09 -18.16
CA ASN A 3 -7.00 -6.03 -18.62
C ASN A 3 -7.79 -5.35 -17.48
N VAL A 4 -7.47 -5.66 -16.22
CA VAL A 4 -8.26 -5.25 -15.03
C VAL A 4 -7.40 -4.47 -14.05
N VAL A 5 -6.21 -4.99 -13.71
CA VAL A 5 -5.29 -4.32 -12.79
C VAL A 5 -4.49 -3.28 -13.58
N PRO A 6 -4.60 -1.96 -13.28
CA PRO A 6 -4.05 -0.91 -14.14
C PRO A 6 -2.54 -1.01 -14.39
N TRP A 7 -1.80 -1.52 -13.41
CA TRP A 7 -0.34 -1.64 -13.40
C TRP A 7 0.16 -3.06 -13.66
N PHE A 8 -0.70 -3.98 -14.14
CA PHE A 8 -0.35 -5.39 -14.28
C PHE A 8 0.90 -5.60 -15.13
N LYS A 9 1.01 -4.88 -16.26
CA LYS A 9 2.12 -5.05 -17.22
C LYS A 9 3.47 -4.69 -16.60
N GLN A 10 3.50 -3.74 -15.69
CA GLN A 10 4.71 -3.27 -15.02
C GLN A 10 5.04 -4.12 -13.78
N ALA A 11 4.02 -4.57 -13.05
CA ALA A 11 4.18 -5.24 -11.76
C ALA A 11 4.30 -6.78 -11.86
N TYR A 12 3.89 -7.40 -12.98
CA TYR A 12 3.87 -8.85 -13.10
C TYR A 12 5.29 -9.45 -13.13
N GLN A 13 5.58 -10.32 -12.16
CA GLN A 13 6.87 -11.01 -12.03
C GLN A 13 6.78 -12.53 -12.17
N GLY A 14 5.60 -13.06 -12.50
CA GLY A 14 5.37 -14.49 -12.64
C GLY A 14 4.21 -15.01 -11.77
N PRO A 15 3.95 -16.32 -11.85
CA PRO A 15 2.88 -16.95 -11.07
C PRO A 15 3.16 -16.85 -9.56
N ALA A 16 2.10 -16.83 -8.77
CA ALA A 16 2.13 -16.72 -7.31
C ALA A 16 2.76 -15.43 -6.72
N VAL A 17 3.17 -14.47 -7.56
CA VAL A 17 3.58 -13.14 -7.12
C VAL A 17 2.40 -12.17 -7.24
N SER A 18 2.05 -11.52 -6.13
CA SER A 18 0.97 -10.53 -6.13
C SER A 18 1.36 -9.31 -6.94
N THR A 19 0.45 -8.85 -7.81
CA THR A 19 0.57 -7.56 -8.48
C THR A 19 -0.10 -6.43 -7.71
N CYS A 20 -0.87 -6.72 -6.65
CA CYS A 20 -1.59 -5.71 -5.86
C CYS A 20 -0.89 -5.34 -4.56
N LYS A 21 -0.09 -6.26 -4.01
CA LYS A 21 0.54 -6.09 -2.70
C LYS A 21 1.50 -4.89 -2.71
N GLY A 22 1.45 -4.08 -1.66
CA GLY A 22 2.34 -2.93 -1.46
C GLY A 22 1.90 -1.65 -2.19
N HIS A 23 0.82 -1.68 -2.97
CA HIS A 23 0.25 -0.44 -3.53
C HIS A 23 -0.33 0.44 -2.42
N TRP A 24 -0.12 1.75 -2.54
CA TRP A 24 -0.62 2.72 -1.58
C TRP A 24 -2.06 3.13 -1.87
N VAL A 25 -2.81 3.34 -0.79
CA VAL A 25 -4.15 3.93 -0.83
C VAL A 25 -4.23 5.11 0.13
N ALA A 26 -4.96 6.14 -0.27
CA ALA A 26 -5.40 7.22 0.61
C ALA A 26 -6.83 6.94 1.06
N ILE A 27 -7.08 6.96 2.36
CA ILE A 27 -8.38 6.70 2.99
C ILE A 27 -8.79 7.96 3.75
N ARG A 28 -9.96 8.52 3.41
CA ARG A 28 -10.44 9.78 3.95
C ARG A 28 -11.70 9.58 4.80
N LYS A 29 -11.71 10.22 5.97
CA LYS A 29 -12.88 10.39 6.86
C LYS A 29 -12.96 11.84 7.30
N GLY A 30 -14.00 12.55 6.85
CA GLY A 30 -14.13 13.99 7.08
C GLY A 30 -12.91 14.75 6.53
N SER A 31 -12.22 15.49 7.40
CA SER A 31 -11.00 16.25 7.08
C SER A 31 -9.69 15.47 7.28
N ARG A 32 -9.74 14.22 7.76
CA ARG A 32 -8.55 13.39 8.00
C ARG A 32 -8.30 12.42 6.86
N VAL A 33 -7.02 12.24 6.50
CA VAL A 33 -6.58 11.28 5.48
C VAL A 33 -5.47 10.42 6.06
N ALA A 34 -5.65 9.10 5.99
CA ALA A 34 -4.63 8.11 6.29
C ALA A 34 -4.08 7.52 4.99
N TYR A 35 -2.78 7.25 4.97
CA TYR A 35 -2.13 6.51 3.88
C TYR A 35 -1.71 5.14 4.38
N ALA A 36 -2.05 4.10 3.61
CA ALA A 36 -1.77 2.71 3.96
C ALA A 36 -1.39 1.89 2.73
N GLN A 37 -0.64 0.81 2.93
CA GLN A 37 -0.34 -0.16 1.87
C GLN A 37 -1.36 -1.29 1.88
N TRP A 38 -1.69 -1.77 0.69
CA TRP A 38 -2.52 -2.95 0.49
C TRP A 38 -1.71 -4.22 0.77
N GLU A 39 -2.04 -4.91 1.85
CA GLU A 39 -1.32 -6.12 2.29
C GLU A 39 -2.11 -7.43 2.14
N ASP A 40 -3.45 -7.39 2.11
CA ASP A 40 -4.29 -8.60 2.10
C ASP A 40 -5.59 -8.44 1.30
N ALA A 41 -6.19 -9.55 0.87
CA ALA A 41 -7.46 -9.59 0.15
C ALA A 41 -8.47 -10.49 0.88
N GLY A 42 -9.66 -9.96 1.22
CA GLY A 42 -10.73 -10.75 1.83
C GLY A 42 -11.45 -10.02 2.97
N PRO A 43 -12.11 -10.75 3.89
CA PRO A 43 -12.36 -12.20 3.88
C PRO A 43 -13.59 -12.59 3.04
N PHE A 44 -14.39 -11.63 2.59
CA PHE A 44 -15.72 -11.93 2.06
C PHE A 44 -15.71 -12.35 0.60
N ARG A 45 -15.08 -11.55 -0.27
CA ARG A 45 -15.07 -11.76 -1.73
C ARG A 45 -13.71 -11.33 -2.27
N THR A 46 -13.14 -12.15 -3.15
CA THR A 46 -11.83 -11.92 -3.76
C THR A 46 -11.92 -11.74 -5.28
N ASP A 47 -13.12 -11.83 -5.85
CA ASP A 47 -13.42 -11.77 -7.28
C ASP A 47 -14.14 -10.49 -7.71
N HIS A 48 -14.44 -9.57 -6.79
CA HIS A 48 -15.17 -8.32 -7.07
C HIS A 48 -14.25 -7.17 -7.50
N TRP A 49 -13.55 -7.37 -8.60
CA TRP A 49 -12.61 -6.39 -9.15
C TRP A 49 -13.29 -5.09 -9.62
N GLN A 50 -14.60 -5.11 -9.94
CA GLN A 50 -15.35 -3.91 -10.36
C GLN A 50 -15.49 -2.86 -9.27
N TYR A 51 -15.46 -3.27 -7.99
CA TYR A 51 -15.40 -2.33 -6.87
C TYR A 51 -13.97 -1.81 -6.67
N VAL A 52 -12.96 -2.67 -6.84
CA VAL A 52 -11.56 -2.33 -6.56
C VAL A 52 -10.96 -1.44 -7.66
N PHE A 53 -11.20 -1.78 -8.93
CA PHE A 53 -10.61 -1.13 -10.10
C PHE A 53 -11.64 -0.46 -11.01
N GLY A 54 -12.92 -0.51 -10.64
CA GLY A 54 -14.01 0.14 -11.35
C GLY A 54 -14.78 1.12 -10.46
N ASN A 55 -16.04 1.36 -10.80
CA ASN A 55 -16.90 2.33 -10.11
C ASN A 55 -18.05 1.70 -9.33
N GLU A 56 -18.07 0.37 -9.18
CA GLU A 56 -19.13 -0.29 -8.41
C GLU A 56 -18.97 -0.03 -6.91
N ARG A 57 -20.08 -0.13 -6.16
CA ARG A 57 -20.05 -0.17 -4.69
C ARG A 57 -19.76 -1.60 -4.21
N PRO A 58 -19.22 -1.80 -3.00
CA PRO A 58 -19.03 -3.15 -2.47
C PRO A 58 -20.37 -3.90 -2.41
N LYS A 59 -20.36 -5.18 -2.75
CA LYS A 59 -21.56 -6.04 -2.64
C LYS A 59 -21.93 -6.27 -1.18
N PRO A 60 -23.22 -6.51 -0.87
CA PRO A 60 -23.65 -6.93 0.46
C PRO A 60 -22.86 -8.13 0.98
N ASN A 61 -22.50 -8.10 2.25
CA ASN A 61 -21.80 -9.16 2.97
C ASN A 61 -22.18 -9.14 4.47
N LEU A 62 -21.58 -10.02 5.28
CA LEU A 62 -21.87 -10.11 6.72
C LEU A 62 -21.61 -8.78 7.46
N ASN A 63 -20.72 -7.94 6.93
CA ASN A 63 -20.41 -6.60 7.43
C ASN A 63 -21.17 -5.50 6.68
N LYS A 64 -22.41 -5.77 6.27
CA LYS A 64 -23.33 -4.79 5.66
C LYS A 64 -22.78 -4.15 4.37
N GLY A 65 -21.94 -4.87 3.63
CA GLY A 65 -21.33 -4.36 2.40
C GLY A 65 -20.03 -3.59 2.65
N ALA A 66 -19.25 -3.98 3.66
CA ALA A 66 -17.90 -3.46 3.84
C ALA A 66 -17.02 -3.84 2.63
N GLY A 67 -16.32 -2.86 2.06
CA GLY A 67 -15.40 -3.07 0.94
C GLY A 67 -13.93 -2.81 1.26
N LEU A 68 -13.62 -2.36 2.47
CA LEU A 68 -12.26 -2.07 2.89
C LEU A 68 -12.12 -2.52 4.35
N ASP A 69 -11.15 -3.40 4.60
CA ASP A 69 -10.71 -3.71 5.96
C ASP A 69 -9.44 -2.91 6.23
N VAL A 70 -9.33 -2.34 7.43
CA VAL A 70 -8.23 -1.44 7.79
C VAL A 70 -7.60 -1.87 9.10
N SER A 71 -6.28 -1.68 9.20
CA SER A 71 -5.56 -2.00 10.42
C SER A 71 -6.02 -1.12 11.59
N PRO A 72 -5.80 -1.56 12.85
CA PRO A 72 -6.09 -0.75 14.04
C PRO A 72 -5.48 0.65 13.99
N ALA A 73 -4.28 0.80 13.45
CA ALA A 73 -3.62 2.11 13.32
C ALA A 73 -4.38 3.07 12.40
N VAL A 74 -4.92 2.59 11.28
CA VAL A 74 -5.75 3.39 10.37
C VAL A 74 -7.08 3.74 11.02
N ARG A 75 -7.74 2.74 11.65
CA ARG A 75 -9.00 2.93 12.39
C ARG A 75 -8.86 4.02 13.45
N ASP A 76 -7.83 3.92 14.30
CA ASP A 76 -7.62 4.82 15.44
C ASP A 76 -7.28 6.25 14.97
N PHE A 77 -6.45 6.38 13.93
CA PHE A 77 -6.11 7.69 13.36
C PHE A 77 -7.32 8.41 12.76
N LEU A 78 -8.14 7.67 12.00
CA LEU A 78 -9.34 8.20 11.36
C LEU A 78 -10.55 8.31 12.31
N GLY A 79 -10.50 7.67 13.49
CA GLY A 79 -11.60 7.64 14.45
C GLY A 79 -12.80 6.85 13.92
N LEU A 80 -12.56 5.71 13.26
CA LEU A 80 -13.63 4.89 12.68
C LEU A 80 -14.30 4.02 13.75
N ASN A 81 -15.61 3.82 13.59
CA ASN A 81 -16.34 2.78 14.31
C ASN A 81 -16.04 1.39 13.73
N ASP A 82 -16.56 0.33 14.36
CA ASP A 82 -16.44 -1.07 13.88
C ASP A 82 -16.85 -1.25 12.40
N THR A 83 -17.83 -0.48 11.94
CA THR A 83 -18.19 -0.36 10.52
C THR A 83 -18.56 1.08 10.24
N ASP A 84 -17.94 1.66 9.22
CA ASP A 84 -18.12 3.07 8.89
C ASP A 84 -17.95 3.31 7.38
N VAL A 85 -18.34 4.50 6.94
CA VAL A 85 -18.20 4.97 5.56
C VAL A 85 -16.98 5.87 5.45
N THR A 86 -16.12 5.55 4.47
CA THR A 86 -14.93 6.30 4.08
C THR A 86 -14.87 6.44 2.57
N ASP A 87 -14.14 7.45 2.11
CA ASP A 87 -13.70 7.54 0.73
C ASP A 87 -12.29 6.96 0.62
N TRP A 88 -11.95 6.30 -0.49
CA TRP A 88 -10.58 5.86 -0.73
C TRP A 88 -10.20 5.92 -2.21
N ARG A 89 -8.89 5.96 -2.47
CA ARG A 89 -8.32 5.86 -3.83
C ARG A 89 -6.92 5.27 -3.78
N PHE A 90 -6.47 4.71 -4.91
CA PHE A 90 -5.05 4.46 -5.12
C PHE A 90 -4.27 5.77 -5.21
N VAL A 91 -3.04 5.74 -4.70
CA VAL A 91 -2.08 6.85 -4.79
C VAL A 91 -0.70 6.29 -5.13
N ASP A 92 0.08 7.08 -5.85
CA ASP A 92 1.50 6.79 -6.05
C ASP A 92 2.31 7.16 -4.80
N PHE A 93 3.48 6.56 -4.61
CA PHE A 93 4.29 6.78 -3.41
C PHE A 93 4.71 8.26 -3.26
N GLU A 94 4.93 8.95 -4.37
CA GLU A 94 5.27 10.37 -4.44
C GLU A 94 4.16 11.27 -3.89
N GLU A 95 2.91 10.79 -3.88
CA GLU A 95 1.78 11.50 -3.27
C GLU A 95 1.68 11.26 -1.75
N VAL A 96 2.44 10.31 -1.20
CA VAL A 96 2.35 9.91 0.21
C VAL A 96 3.29 10.80 1.05
N PRO A 97 2.75 11.74 1.86
CA PRO A 97 3.61 12.59 2.67
C PRO A 97 4.27 11.77 3.80
N HIS A 98 5.37 12.27 4.32
CA HIS A 98 5.94 11.72 5.55
C HIS A 98 4.96 11.87 6.71
N GLY A 99 4.50 10.75 7.25
CA GLY A 99 3.56 10.71 8.38
C GLY A 99 3.79 9.49 9.26
N PRO A 100 2.87 9.21 10.21
CA PRO A 100 2.97 8.07 11.11
C PRO A 100 3.19 6.73 10.38
N TRP A 101 2.53 6.51 9.24
CA TRP A 101 2.68 5.31 8.38
C TRP A 101 4.12 5.06 7.88
N ALA A 102 4.98 6.09 7.85
CA ALA A 102 6.39 5.92 7.48
C ALA A 102 7.25 5.28 8.60
N LYS A 103 6.69 5.12 9.80
CA LYS A 103 7.39 4.63 11.00
C LYS A 103 7.00 3.22 11.41
N TYR A 104 6.00 2.62 10.77
CA TYR A 104 5.47 1.31 11.14
C TYR A 104 5.71 0.28 10.03
N GLY A 105 6.04 -0.95 10.42
CA GLY A 105 6.39 -2.05 9.51
C GLY A 105 7.80 -1.94 8.94
N ASP A 106 8.40 -3.09 8.63
CA ASP A 106 9.77 -3.18 8.12
C ASP A 106 9.83 -3.27 6.58
N ASN A 107 8.66 -3.35 5.93
CA ASN A 107 8.52 -3.58 4.49
C ASN A 107 7.86 -2.42 3.74
N ASN A 108 7.67 -1.25 4.37
CA ASN A 108 7.08 -0.10 3.69
C ASN A 108 8.08 0.63 2.79
N THR A 109 7.59 1.31 1.76
CA THR A 109 8.44 2.02 0.77
C THR A 109 9.42 3.01 1.40
N PHE A 110 9.07 3.69 2.50
CA PHE A 110 10.00 4.59 3.21
C PHE A 110 11.18 3.83 3.84
N VAL A 111 10.90 2.69 4.46
CA VAL A 111 11.92 1.83 5.09
C VAL A 111 12.79 1.18 4.02
N LEU A 112 12.19 0.62 2.97
CA LEU A 112 12.90 0.02 1.85
C LEU A 112 13.84 1.02 1.15
N ASN A 113 13.35 2.22 0.84
CA ASN A 113 14.18 3.26 0.21
C ASN A 113 15.33 3.72 1.10
N ARG A 114 15.11 3.80 2.43
CA ARG A 114 16.18 4.12 3.39
C ARG A 114 17.27 3.04 3.39
N HIS A 115 16.89 1.76 3.39
CA HIS A 115 17.85 0.66 3.35
C HIS A 115 18.64 0.64 2.04
N GLN A 116 17.99 0.87 0.90
CA GLN A 116 18.66 0.97 -0.39
C GLN A 116 19.66 2.13 -0.44
N GLY A 117 19.28 3.31 0.05
CA GLY A 117 20.18 4.47 0.13
C GLY A 117 21.41 4.22 1.01
N ASN A 118 21.21 3.55 2.16
CA ASN A 118 22.30 3.18 3.05
C ASN A 118 23.24 2.16 2.42
N ALA A 119 22.70 1.13 1.76
CA ALA A 119 23.49 0.10 1.08
C ALA A 119 24.33 0.69 -0.07
N GLY A 120 23.76 1.56 -0.90
CA GLY A 120 24.49 2.26 -1.97
C GLY A 120 25.63 3.13 -1.42
N THR A 121 25.39 3.81 -0.30
CA THR A 121 26.42 4.62 0.37
C THR A 121 27.57 3.76 0.90
N ALA A 122 27.27 2.59 1.48
CA ALA A 122 28.27 1.65 1.96
C ALA A 122 29.12 1.08 0.82
N GLN A 123 28.49 0.64 -0.27
CA GLN A 123 29.19 0.14 -1.47
C GLN A 123 30.09 1.21 -2.10
N ALA A 124 29.62 2.47 -2.20
CA ALA A 124 30.43 3.56 -2.71
C ALA A 124 31.67 3.84 -1.85
N ARG A 125 31.52 3.78 -0.52
CA ARG A 125 32.64 3.94 0.43
C ARG A 125 33.66 2.82 0.32
N GLU A 126 33.21 1.58 0.23
CA GLU A 126 34.09 0.41 0.09
C GLU A 126 34.86 0.45 -1.23
N ARG A 127 34.18 0.83 -2.32
CA ARG A 127 34.82 1.06 -3.62
C ARG A 127 35.90 2.15 -3.55
N LEU A 128 35.58 3.32 -3.00
CA LEU A 128 36.53 4.42 -2.83
C LEU A 128 37.73 4.01 -1.96
N ALA A 129 37.50 3.26 -0.88
CA ALA A 129 38.59 2.75 -0.05
C ALA A 129 39.50 1.79 -0.84
N SER A 130 38.94 0.88 -1.64
CA SER A 130 39.74 -0.03 -2.49
C SER A 130 40.50 0.67 -3.61
N GLU A 131 40.03 1.84 -4.06
CA GLU A 131 40.72 2.68 -5.06
C GLU A 131 41.85 3.51 -4.42
N LEU A 132 41.72 3.89 -3.15
CA LEU A 132 42.71 4.69 -2.40
C LEU A 132 43.86 3.88 -1.79
N PHE A 133 43.66 2.60 -1.50
CA PHE A 133 44.68 1.70 -0.92
C PHE A 133 45.34 0.78 -1.95
N ARG A 134 45.52 1.27 -3.18
CA ARG A 134 46.23 0.55 -4.25
C ARG A 134 47.68 1.02 -4.39
#